data_AF-A0AAN7W6S6-F1
#
_entry.id   AF-A0AAN7W6S6-F1
#
_cell.length_a   1.000
_cell.length_b   1.000
_cell.length_c   1.000
_cell.angle_alpha   90.00
_cell.angle_beta   90.00
_cell.angle_gamma   90.00
#
_symmetry.space_group_name_H-M   'P 1'
#
loop_
_entity.id
_entity.type
_entity.pdbx_description
1 polymer ?
#
loop_
_entity_poly.entity_id
_entity_poly.type
_entity_poly.pdbx_seq_one_letter_code
_entity_poly.pdbx_strand_id
1 'polypeptide(L)'
;MISLGTVRRHSKLADATLGPENRVMEVELLPEMSYACGEYLVVLPTNRSDDVHRVLNRFGIAVDTMVKMSGTRKAFLPTDRSEYAYSLIGSYLELGTPISRKQLQTLTSVTENIEEKTKLERLFRSDGYDSELLARGAFLDVLEKFPTCCLSFAAYIDMLQPLHPRVYSIASSPLASVPGYASILYDVLNAPSHFSPDQHFHGVGSTYLAANSHGEPSPLLRSQYQSQLSPPTRSQRSDNHGLRWNRLGTLCELSSKNGLPLPNEAQSNIFGKSVASTLVGGTRKLTTSI
;
A
#
# COMPACT_ATOMS: atom_id res chain seq x y z
N MET A 1 -7.65 -7.48 -19.52
CA MET A 1 -8.84 -6.61 -19.61
C MET A 1 -9.17 -6.18 -18.19
N ILE A 2 -9.33 -4.88 -17.95
CA ILE A 2 -9.74 -4.35 -16.65
C ILE A 2 -11.25 -4.57 -16.54
N SER A 3 -11.68 -5.36 -15.56
CA SER A 3 -13.09 -5.53 -15.20
C SER A 3 -13.46 -4.48 -14.14
N LEU A 4 -14.72 -4.03 -14.12
CA LEU A 4 -15.26 -3.24 -13.00
C LEU A 4 -15.99 -4.19 -12.07
N GLY A 5 -15.82 -4.02 -10.76
CA GLY A 5 -16.65 -4.70 -9.77
C GLY A 5 -17.33 -3.66 -8.87
N THR A 6 -18.46 -4.05 -8.29
CA THR A 6 -19.27 -3.13 -7.48
C THR A 6 -19.00 -3.38 -6.00
N VAL A 7 -18.75 -2.32 -5.23
CA VAL A 7 -18.64 -2.44 -3.77
C VAL A 7 -20.03 -2.68 -3.19
N ARG A 8 -20.23 -3.83 -2.55
CA ARG A 8 -21.52 -4.27 -1.98
C ARG A 8 -21.58 -4.15 -0.48
N ARG A 9 -20.43 -4.29 0.19
CA ARG A 9 -20.34 -4.00 1.62
C ARG A 9 -18.98 -3.40 1.92
N HIS A 10 -18.97 -2.43 2.81
CA HIS A 10 -17.74 -1.83 3.30
C HIS A 10 -17.94 -1.53 4.78
N SER A 11 -17.09 -2.11 5.63
CA SER A 11 -17.26 -2.01 7.08
C SER A 11 -15.90 -1.84 7.76
N LYS A 12 -15.88 -0.98 8.79
CA LYS A 12 -14.73 -0.83 9.67
C LYS A 12 -14.77 -1.94 10.73
N LEU A 13 -13.67 -2.68 10.88
CA LEU A 13 -13.53 -3.75 11.87
C LEU A 13 -12.83 -3.26 13.14
N ALA A 14 -11.81 -2.43 12.99
CA ALA A 14 -11.14 -1.77 14.10
C ALA A 14 -10.80 -0.33 13.70
N ASP A 15 -10.86 0.58 14.67
CA ASP A 15 -10.40 1.95 14.49
C ASP A 15 -8.88 2.07 14.69
N ALA A 16 -8.36 3.29 14.53
CA ALA A 16 -6.94 3.55 14.65
C ALA A 16 -6.43 3.63 16.10
N THR A 17 -7.24 3.26 17.11
CA THR A 17 -6.87 3.44 18.53
C THR A 17 -5.87 2.40 19.03
N LEU A 18 -5.92 1.18 18.48
CA LEU A 18 -5.11 0.03 18.90
C LEU A 18 -4.10 -0.44 17.83
N GLY A 19 -4.03 0.25 16.69
CA GLY A 19 -3.26 -0.14 15.53
C GLY A 19 -3.75 0.57 14.26
N PRO A 20 -3.32 0.16 13.07
CA PRO A 20 -3.89 0.68 11.84
C PRO A 20 -5.39 0.36 11.75
N GLU A 21 -6.17 1.31 11.23
CA GLU A 21 -7.60 1.10 10.98
C GLU A 21 -7.79 -0.10 10.03
N ASN A 22 -8.56 -1.09 10.47
CA ASN A 22 -8.81 -2.32 9.72
C ASN A 22 -10.18 -2.29 9.07
N ARG A 23 -10.26 -2.65 7.78
CA ARG A 23 -11.51 -2.66 7.02
C ARG A 23 -11.72 -3.95 6.26
N VAL A 24 -12.98 -4.33 6.16
CA VAL A 24 -13.45 -5.38 5.25
C VAL A 24 -14.30 -4.76 4.15
N MET A 25 -14.01 -5.16 2.91
CA MET A 25 -14.79 -4.79 1.73
C MET A 25 -15.26 -6.05 1.03
N GLU A 26 -16.55 -6.14 0.76
CA GLU A 26 -17.16 -7.15 -0.09
C GLU A 26 -17.47 -6.53 -1.45
N VAL A 27 -17.05 -7.24 -2.49
CA VAL A 27 -17.17 -6.83 -3.87
C VAL A 27 -17.97 -7.87 -4.64
N GLU A 28 -18.87 -7.39 -5.49
CA GLU A 28 -19.53 -8.21 -6.50
C GLU A 28 -18.57 -8.39 -7.67
N LEU A 29 -18.37 -9.65 -8.03
CA LEU A 29 -17.59 -10.09 -9.17
C LEU A 29 -18.49 -10.08 -10.41
N LEU A 30 -17.88 -9.91 -11.59
CA LEU A 30 -18.61 -10.07 -12.84
C LEU A 30 -19.13 -11.51 -13.01
N PRO A 31 -20.21 -11.73 -13.77
CA PRO A 31 -20.81 -13.06 -13.92
C PRO A 31 -19.84 -14.17 -14.38
N GLU A 32 -18.84 -13.81 -15.19
CA GLU A 32 -17.81 -14.71 -15.69
C GLU A 32 -16.61 -14.90 -14.74
N MET A 33 -16.63 -14.26 -13.56
CA MET A 33 -15.56 -14.32 -12.57
C MET A 33 -15.91 -15.26 -11.42
N SER A 34 -15.08 -16.29 -11.27
CA SER A 34 -15.01 -17.15 -10.09
C SER A 34 -13.62 -17.03 -9.45
N TYR A 35 -13.51 -17.38 -8.18
CA TYR A 35 -12.23 -17.41 -7.46
C TYR A 35 -12.12 -18.67 -6.60
N ALA A 36 -10.89 -19.00 -6.19
CA ALA A 36 -10.60 -20.04 -5.21
C ALA A 36 -9.98 -19.45 -3.93
N CYS A 37 -10.13 -20.16 -2.80
CA CYS A 37 -9.43 -19.77 -1.57
C CYS A 37 -7.91 -19.72 -1.80
N GLY A 38 -7.27 -18.66 -1.30
CA GLY A 38 -5.84 -18.40 -1.49
C GLY A 38 -5.51 -17.52 -2.71
N GLU A 39 -6.51 -17.11 -3.49
CA GLU A 39 -6.33 -16.15 -4.57
C GLU A 39 -6.37 -14.70 -4.10
N TYR A 40 -6.06 -13.78 -5.03
CA TYR A 40 -5.93 -12.36 -4.77
C TYR A 40 -6.88 -11.54 -5.65
N LEU A 41 -7.37 -10.44 -5.10
CA LEU A 41 -7.98 -9.36 -5.84
C LEU A 41 -6.92 -8.30 -6.13
N VAL A 42 -6.94 -7.72 -7.34
CA VAL A 42 -6.08 -6.58 -7.66
C VAL A 42 -6.94 -5.33 -7.79
N VAL A 43 -6.37 -4.18 -7.49
CA VAL A 43 -7.10 -2.92 -7.55
C VAL A 43 -6.20 -1.91 -8.24
N LEU A 44 -6.71 -1.23 -9.27
CA LEU A 44 -6.06 -0.02 -9.75
C LEU A 44 -6.67 1.13 -8.97
N PRO A 45 -5.96 1.70 -7.99
CA PRO A 45 -6.52 2.86 -7.30
C PRO A 45 -6.44 4.09 -8.20
N THR A 46 -7.00 5.19 -7.72
CA THR A 46 -6.67 6.54 -8.18
C THR A 46 -6.02 7.31 -7.04
N ASN A 47 -5.18 8.29 -7.35
CA ASN A 47 -4.68 9.22 -6.35
C ASN A 47 -5.84 10.02 -5.74
N ARG A 48 -5.65 10.45 -4.48
CA ARG A 48 -6.63 11.29 -3.80
C ARG A 48 -6.77 12.62 -4.52
N SER A 49 -7.99 13.17 -4.53
CA SER A 49 -8.27 14.49 -5.06
C SER A 49 -7.31 15.53 -4.51
N ASP A 50 -7.05 15.52 -3.20
CA ASP A 50 -6.21 16.52 -2.53
C ASP A 50 -4.78 16.51 -3.08
N ASP A 51 -4.20 15.32 -3.28
CA ASP A 51 -2.84 15.18 -3.84
C ASP A 51 -2.79 15.63 -5.30
N VAL A 52 -3.84 15.34 -6.09
CA VAL A 52 -3.96 15.84 -7.47
C VAL A 52 -4.03 17.37 -7.50
N HIS A 53 -4.86 17.98 -6.64
CA HIS A 53 -4.98 19.44 -6.56
C HIS A 53 -3.67 20.09 -6.11
N ARG A 54 -2.92 19.48 -5.20
CA ARG A 54 -1.60 19.98 -4.79
C ARG A 54 -0.63 20.04 -5.97
N VAL A 55 -0.57 18.98 -6.80
CA VAL A 55 0.24 18.99 -8.02
C VAL A 55 -0.21 20.12 -8.95
N LEU A 56 -1.50 20.18 -9.26
CA LEU A 56 -2.06 21.21 -10.15
C LEU A 56 -1.73 22.63 -9.66
N ASN A 57 -1.90 22.89 -8.37
CA ASN A 57 -1.58 24.16 -7.74
C ASN A 57 -0.08 24.49 -7.82
N ARG A 58 0.80 23.51 -7.58
CA ARG A 58 2.26 23.71 -7.64
C ARG A 58 2.74 24.15 -9.02
N PHE A 59 2.05 23.72 -10.08
CA PHE A 59 2.37 24.06 -11.46
C PHE A 59 1.46 25.14 -12.08
N GLY A 60 0.50 25.67 -11.32
CA GLY A 60 -0.44 26.70 -11.81
C GLY A 60 -1.36 26.21 -12.93
N ILE A 61 -1.77 24.95 -12.89
CA ILE A 61 -2.62 24.31 -13.91
C ILE A 61 -4.06 24.23 -13.41
N ALA A 62 -5.02 24.69 -14.21
CA ALA A 62 -6.44 24.55 -13.88
C ALA A 62 -6.91 23.10 -14.01
N VAL A 63 -7.88 22.69 -13.19
CA VAL A 63 -8.39 21.30 -13.11
C VAL A 63 -8.94 20.79 -14.45
N ASP A 64 -9.54 21.68 -15.24
CA ASP A 64 -10.13 21.42 -16.56
C ASP A 64 -9.14 21.56 -17.71
N THR A 65 -7.85 21.82 -17.42
CA THR A 65 -6.81 21.95 -18.45
C THR A 65 -6.62 20.62 -19.18
N MET A 66 -6.77 20.64 -20.50
CA MET A 66 -6.41 19.53 -21.37
C MET A 66 -4.93 19.60 -21.73
N VAL A 67 -4.23 18.48 -21.57
CA VAL A 67 -2.82 18.34 -21.91
C VAL A 67 -2.64 17.25 -22.96
N LYS A 68 -1.73 17.47 -23.91
CA LYS A 68 -1.33 16.47 -24.90
C LYS A 68 0.12 16.11 -24.66
N MET A 69 0.39 14.83 -24.39
CA MET A 69 1.75 14.37 -24.16
C MET A 69 2.45 14.12 -25.50
N SER A 70 3.68 14.63 -25.63
CA SER A 70 4.53 14.39 -26.81
C SER A 70 6.00 14.29 -26.38
N GLY A 71 6.78 13.45 -27.06
CA GLY A 71 8.22 13.34 -26.83
C GLY A 71 8.65 12.50 -25.62
N THR A 72 7.70 11.92 -24.86
CA THR A 72 8.02 10.96 -23.80
C THR A 72 8.25 9.55 -24.36
N ARG A 73 9.15 8.78 -23.73
CA ARG A 73 9.39 7.36 -24.04
C ARG A 73 8.51 6.41 -23.20
N LYS A 74 7.66 6.95 -22.33
CA LYS A 74 6.84 6.18 -21.39
C LYS A 74 5.55 5.71 -22.07
N ALA A 75 5.51 4.44 -22.43
CA ALA A 75 4.37 3.84 -23.12
C ALA A 75 3.05 3.87 -22.32
N PHE A 76 3.09 4.03 -21.00
CA PHE A 76 1.88 4.12 -20.18
C PHE A 76 1.20 5.49 -20.26
N LEU A 77 1.90 6.52 -20.75
CA LEU A 77 1.32 7.85 -20.91
C LEU A 77 0.52 7.94 -22.22
N PRO A 78 -0.68 8.56 -22.19
CA PRO A 78 -1.51 8.75 -23.36
C PRO A 78 -0.90 9.82 -24.26
N THR A 79 -0.26 9.40 -25.36
CA THR A 79 0.43 10.28 -26.33
C THR A 79 -0.35 10.45 -27.64
N ASP A 80 -1.33 9.58 -27.88
CA ASP A 80 -2.20 9.54 -29.04
C ASP A 80 -3.38 10.52 -28.95
N ARG A 81 -3.72 10.97 -27.73
CA ARG A 81 -4.85 11.84 -27.45
C ARG A 81 -4.55 12.89 -26.39
N SER A 82 -5.39 13.91 -26.32
CA SER A 82 -5.39 14.86 -25.21
C SER A 82 -6.14 14.28 -24.02
N GLU A 83 -5.69 14.59 -22.80
CA GLU A 83 -6.31 14.15 -21.55
C GLU A 83 -6.38 15.30 -20.56
N TYR A 84 -7.35 15.28 -19.66
CA TYR A 84 -7.39 16.24 -18.56
C TYR A 84 -6.17 16.06 -17.65
N ALA A 85 -5.52 17.16 -17.27
CA ALA A 85 -4.38 17.13 -16.35
C ALA A 85 -4.76 16.43 -15.03
N TYR A 86 -5.98 16.67 -14.53
CA TYR A 86 -6.53 15.98 -13.37
C TYR A 86 -6.55 14.46 -13.55
N SER A 87 -7.09 13.96 -14.67
CA SER A 87 -7.17 12.52 -14.96
C SER A 87 -5.79 11.90 -15.15
N LEU A 88 -4.87 12.61 -15.80
CA LEU A 88 -3.49 12.20 -16.00
C LEU A 88 -2.78 11.97 -14.65
N ILE A 89 -2.83 12.97 -13.77
CA ILE A 89 -2.22 12.91 -12.44
C ILE A 89 -2.94 11.89 -11.55
N GLY A 90 -4.26 11.84 -11.61
CA GLY A 90 -5.09 10.97 -10.77
C GLY A 90 -4.96 9.49 -11.06
N SER A 91 -4.78 9.11 -12.33
CA SER A 91 -4.95 7.70 -12.76
C SER A 91 -3.71 7.06 -13.39
N TYR A 92 -2.70 7.83 -13.79
CA TYR A 92 -1.54 7.29 -14.52
C TYR A 92 -0.25 7.30 -13.71
N LEU A 93 -0.15 8.12 -12.67
CA LEU A 93 1.13 8.46 -12.04
C LEU A 93 1.13 8.12 -10.55
N GLU A 94 2.25 7.60 -10.06
CA GLU A 94 2.43 7.34 -8.64
C GLU A 94 2.98 8.58 -7.94
N LEU A 95 2.19 9.20 -7.06
CA LEU A 95 2.58 10.43 -6.36
C LEU A 95 3.29 10.18 -5.02
N GLY A 96 2.95 9.07 -4.34
CA GLY A 96 3.40 8.77 -2.99
C GLY A 96 4.82 8.18 -2.90
N THR A 97 5.54 8.04 -4.02
CA THR A 97 6.90 7.49 -3.99
C THR A 97 7.89 8.49 -3.40
N PRO A 98 8.78 8.05 -2.48
CA PRO A 98 9.90 8.86 -2.01
C PRO A 98 10.75 9.38 -3.17
N ILE A 99 11.24 10.61 -3.05
CA ILE A 99 12.11 11.20 -4.08
C ILE A 99 13.39 10.38 -4.29
N SER A 100 13.74 10.14 -5.55
CA SER A 100 14.97 9.45 -5.94
C SER A 100 16.18 10.40 -5.98
N ARG A 101 17.41 9.84 -5.93
CA ARG A 101 18.65 10.62 -6.06
C ARG A 101 18.72 11.39 -7.39
N LYS A 102 18.23 10.79 -8.49
CA LYS A 102 18.20 11.42 -9.82
C LYS A 102 17.25 12.61 -9.87
N GLN A 103 16.07 12.48 -9.26
CA GLN A 103 15.12 13.59 -9.13
C GLN A 103 15.72 14.72 -8.28
N LEU A 104 16.32 14.40 -7.13
CA LEU A 104 17.03 15.40 -6.29
C LEU A 104 18.12 16.14 -7.07
N GLN A 105 18.98 15.41 -7.79
CA GLN A 105 20.01 16.03 -8.63
C GLN A 105 19.41 16.98 -9.66
N THR A 106 18.28 16.59 -10.27
CA THR A 106 17.61 17.45 -11.24
C THR A 106 17.06 18.70 -10.58
N LEU A 107 16.39 18.58 -9.43
CA LEU A 107 15.93 19.74 -8.65
C LEU A 107 17.09 20.69 -8.35
N THR A 108 18.21 20.18 -7.83
CA THR A 108 19.40 20.99 -7.55
C THR A 108 19.92 21.74 -8.77
N SER A 109 19.84 21.13 -9.96
CA SER A 109 20.30 21.75 -11.21
C SER A 109 19.41 22.87 -11.72
N VAL A 110 18.09 22.82 -11.44
CA VAL A 110 17.11 23.81 -11.89
C VAL A 110 16.72 24.83 -10.82
N THR A 111 17.34 24.75 -9.64
CA THR A 111 17.15 25.73 -8.55
C THR A 111 18.23 26.80 -8.60
N GLU A 112 17.82 28.06 -8.76
CA GLU A 112 18.72 29.22 -8.82
C GLU A 112 19.06 29.78 -7.43
N ASN A 113 18.12 29.67 -6.48
CA ASN A 113 18.34 30.15 -5.12
C ASN A 113 19.47 29.36 -4.42
N ILE A 114 20.51 30.08 -3.98
CA ILE A 114 21.73 29.49 -3.42
C ILE A 114 21.44 28.72 -2.11
N GLU A 115 20.55 29.23 -1.27
CA GLU A 115 20.21 28.59 0.01
C GLU A 115 19.42 27.29 -0.21
N GLU A 116 18.40 27.31 -1.07
CA GLU A 116 17.62 26.13 -1.44
C GLU A 116 18.50 25.09 -2.14
N LYS A 117 19.35 25.52 -3.06
CA LYS A 117 20.32 24.65 -3.73
C LYS A 117 21.27 23.98 -2.74
N THR A 118 21.80 24.73 -1.78
CA THR A 118 22.68 24.17 -0.72
C THR A 118 21.94 23.13 0.13
N LYS A 119 20.67 23.38 0.47
CA LYS A 119 19.83 22.42 1.20
C LYS A 119 19.58 21.15 0.37
N LEU A 120 19.23 21.29 -0.91
CA LEU A 120 19.05 20.17 -1.83
C LEU A 120 20.34 19.34 -2.02
N GLU A 121 21.50 20.00 -2.09
CA GLU A 121 22.79 19.31 -2.15
C GLU A 121 23.12 18.53 -0.87
N ARG A 122 22.74 19.04 0.30
CA ARG A 122 22.88 18.30 1.57
C ARG A 122 22.02 17.03 1.56
N LEU A 123 20.78 17.13 1.11
CA LEU A 123 19.87 15.98 0.95
C LEU A 123 20.42 14.94 -0.06
N PHE A 124 21.24 15.36 -1.01
CA PHE A 124 21.88 14.49 -2.00
C PHE A 124 23.10 13.76 -1.44
N ARG A 125 23.93 14.43 -0.63
CA ARG A 125 25.22 13.93 -0.11
C ARG A 125 25.13 13.09 1.17
N SER A 126 23.95 12.91 1.76
CA SER A 126 23.80 12.00 2.90
C SER A 126 24.04 10.55 2.44
N ASP A 127 25.30 10.12 2.57
CA ASP A 127 25.82 8.81 2.18
C ASP A 127 25.60 7.74 3.27
N GLY A 128 25.17 8.15 4.47
CA GLY A 128 24.75 7.25 5.54
C GLY A 128 23.29 6.83 5.37
N TYR A 129 22.97 5.64 5.87
CA TYR A 129 21.59 5.18 6.11
C TYR A 129 20.95 5.99 7.27
N ASP A 130 21.09 7.31 7.23
CA ASP A 130 20.76 8.23 8.30
C ASP A 130 19.28 8.62 8.20
N SER A 131 18.68 8.92 9.34
CA SER A 131 17.28 9.27 9.58
C SER A 131 16.62 10.22 8.56
N GLU A 132 17.39 11.03 7.83
CA GLU A 132 16.91 11.88 6.73
C GLU A 132 16.48 11.09 5.48
N LEU A 133 17.05 9.91 5.23
CA LEU A 133 16.74 9.04 4.09
C LEU A 133 15.38 8.32 4.26
N LEU A 134 15.09 7.87 5.49
CA LEU A 134 13.77 7.40 5.93
C LEU A 134 12.73 8.53 5.93
N ALA A 135 13.19 9.78 5.98
CA ALA A 135 12.38 10.98 5.85
C ALA A 135 12.30 11.53 4.42
N ARG A 136 12.66 10.79 3.36
CA ARG A 136 12.44 11.27 1.99
C ARG A 136 10.94 11.35 1.70
N GLY A 137 10.40 12.57 1.74
CA GLY A 137 9.01 12.84 1.41
C GLY A 137 8.67 12.47 -0.03
N ALA A 138 7.38 12.52 -0.34
CA ALA A 138 6.93 12.37 -1.71
C ALA A 138 7.62 13.44 -2.58
N PHE A 139 7.81 13.13 -3.86
CA PHE A 139 8.47 14.07 -4.78
C PHE A 139 7.81 15.46 -4.77
N LEU A 140 6.47 15.49 -4.67
CA LEU A 140 5.71 16.74 -4.54
C LEU A 140 6.03 17.50 -3.26
N ASP A 141 6.08 16.82 -2.09
CA ASP A 141 6.37 17.46 -0.80
C ASP A 141 7.73 18.19 -0.84
N VAL A 142 8.72 17.55 -1.45
CA VAL A 142 10.05 18.15 -1.62
C VAL A 142 9.95 19.38 -2.51
N LEU A 143 9.24 19.29 -3.64
CA LEU A 143 9.08 20.40 -4.57
C LEU A 143 8.30 21.58 -4.00
N GLU A 144 7.36 21.34 -3.06
CA GLU A 144 6.64 22.38 -2.32
C GLU A 144 7.53 23.08 -1.29
N LYS A 145 8.48 22.37 -0.66
CA LYS A 145 9.45 22.97 0.29
C LYS A 145 10.52 23.83 -0.39
N PHE A 146 10.73 23.66 -1.69
CA PHE A 146 11.67 24.42 -2.51
C PHE A 146 10.91 25.21 -3.60
N PRO A 147 10.15 26.25 -3.21
CA PRO A 147 9.27 26.97 -4.12
C PRO A 147 10.00 27.68 -5.25
N THR A 148 11.28 28.04 -5.07
CA THR A 148 12.08 28.68 -6.15
C THR A 148 12.58 27.69 -7.19
N CYS A 149 12.38 26.38 -6.99
CA CYS A 149 12.75 25.36 -7.96
C CYS A 149 11.89 25.48 -9.22
N CYS A 150 12.51 25.80 -10.36
CA CYS A 150 11.86 26.01 -11.65
C CYS A 150 11.68 24.71 -12.44
N LEU A 151 11.23 23.63 -11.80
CA LEU A 151 10.92 22.38 -12.51
C LEU A 151 9.67 22.58 -13.38
N SER A 152 9.74 22.21 -14.65
CA SER A 152 8.57 22.26 -15.54
C SER A 152 7.61 21.09 -15.25
N PHE A 153 6.32 21.31 -15.50
CA PHE A 153 5.30 20.25 -15.37
C PHE A 153 5.63 19.03 -16.23
N ALA A 154 6.08 19.25 -17.47
CA ALA A 154 6.47 18.16 -18.37
C ALA A 154 7.61 17.30 -17.78
N ALA A 155 8.64 17.94 -17.22
CA ALA A 155 9.75 17.24 -16.57
C ALA A 155 9.30 16.49 -15.32
N TYR A 156 8.39 17.06 -14.53
CA TYR A 156 7.81 16.42 -13.35
C TYR A 156 7.08 15.11 -13.73
N ILE A 157 6.16 15.17 -14.70
CA ILE A 157 5.42 13.99 -15.18
C ILE A 157 6.38 12.93 -15.76
N ASP A 158 7.39 13.35 -16.52
CA ASP A 158 8.38 12.43 -17.09
C ASP A 158 9.35 11.84 -16.05
N MET A 159 9.35 12.33 -14.81
CA MET A 159 10.10 11.74 -13.70
C MET A 159 9.29 10.78 -12.82
N LEU A 160 7.96 10.78 -12.91
CA LEU A 160 7.09 9.96 -12.07
C LEU A 160 6.94 8.51 -12.58
N GLN A 161 6.68 7.58 -11.68
CA GLN A 161 6.42 6.18 -12.05
C GLN A 161 4.95 5.99 -12.47
N PRO A 162 4.64 4.94 -13.25
CA PRO A 162 3.25 4.58 -13.50
C PRO A 162 2.53 4.24 -12.19
N LEU A 163 1.23 4.51 -12.13
CA LEU A 163 0.38 4.08 -11.02
C LEU A 163 0.25 2.55 -11.03
N HIS A 164 0.63 1.91 -9.91
CA HIS A 164 0.69 0.45 -9.85
C HIS A 164 -0.62 -0.18 -9.39
N PRO A 165 -0.99 -1.38 -9.87
CA PRO A 165 -2.03 -2.18 -9.24
C PRO A 165 -1.63 -2.66 -7.85
N ARG A 166 -2.57 -2.75 -6.91
CA ARG A 166 -2.38 -3.24 -5.54
C ARG A 166 -3.04 -4.60 -5.37
N VAL A 167 -2.31 -5.55 -4.80
CA VAL A 167 -2.75 -6.94 -4.63
C VAL A 167 -3.27 -7.13 -3.19
N TYR A 168 -4.46 -7.72 -3.04
CA TYR A 168 -5.10 -8.01 -1.76
C TYR A 168 -5.52 -9.47 -1.70
N SER A 169 -5.22 -10.16 -0.61
CA SER A 169 -5.66 -11.55 -0.41
C SER A 169 -7.19 -11.59 -0.27
N ILE A 170 -7.83 -12.53 -0.95
CA ILE A 170 -9.26 -12.77 -0.78
C ILE A 170 -9.49 -13.45 0.59
N ALA A 171 -10.30 -12.80 1.43
CA ALA A 171 -10.61 -13.18 2.80
C ALA A 171 -11.95 -13.93 2.94
N SER A 172 -12.51 -14.43 1.83
CA SER A 172 -13.78 -15.16 1.77
C SER A 172 -13.61 -16.53 1.11
N SER A 173 -14.50 -17.48 1.39
CA SER A 173 -14.54 -18.78 0.71
C SER A 173 -15.70 -18.83 -0.29
N PRO A 174 -15.48 -19.23 -1.55
CA PRO A 174 -16.55 -19.28 -2.56
C PRO A 174 -17.61 -20.34 -2.21
N LEU A 175 -17.29 -21.26 -1.28
CA LEU A 175 -18.22 -22.29 -0.79
C LEU A 175 -19.12 -21.79 0.35
N ALA A 176 -18.73 -20.72 1.06
CA ALA A 176 -19.46 -20.20 2.22
C ALA A 176 -20.08 -18.83 1.96
N SER A 177 -19.55 -18.07 0.99
CA SER A 177 -20.02 -16.74 0.60
C SER A 177 -21.15 -16.82 -0.42
N VAL A 178 -21.85 -15.68 -0.59
CA VAL A 178 -22.83 -15.53 -1.66
C VAL A 178 -22.12 -15.73 -3.02
N PRO A 179 -22.65 -16.58 -3.92
CA PRO A 179 -22.05 -16.77 -5.24
C PRO A 179 -21.89 -15.45 -5.99
N GLY A 180 -20.71 -15.23 -6.57
CA GLY A 180 -20.38 -13.98 -7.27
C GLY A 180 -19.87 -12.86 -6.35
N TYR A 181 -19.60 -13.13 -5.07
CA TYR A 181 -19.07 -12.14 -4.13
C TYR A 181 -17.71 -12.59 -3.58
N ALA A 182 -16.80 -11.64 -3.42
CA ALA A 182 -15.53 -11.85 -2.72
C ALA A 182 -15.30 -10.76 -1.67
N SER A 183 -14.62 -11.09 -0.58
CA SER A 183 -14.25 -10.13 0.46
C SER A 183 -12.73 -9.95 0.50
N ILE A 184 -12.27 -8.74 0.76
CA ILE A 184 -10.88 -8.42 1.10
C ILE A 184 -10.81 -7.79 2.49
N LEU A 185 -9.74 -8.10 3.22
CA LEU A 185 -9.40 -7.50 4.50
C LEU A 185 -8.10 -6.70 4.32
N TYR A 186 -8.08 -5.45 4.76
CA TYR A 186 -6.91 -4.58 4.61
C TYR A 186 -6.80 -3.53 5.71
N ASP A 187 -5.55 -3.15 5.97
CA ASP A 187 -5.20 -2.00 6.82
C ASP A 187 -5.25 -0.70 6.01
N VAL A 188 -5.82 0.34 6.60
CA VAL A 188 -5.80 1.70 6.05
C VAL A 188 -4.49 2.37 6.46
N LEU A 189 -3.55 2.46 5.51
CA LEU A 189 -2.30 3.15 5.73
C LEU A 189 -2.51 4.67 5.76
N ASN A 190 -2.55 5.22 6.97
CA ASN A 190 -2.59 6.64 7.27
C ASN A 190 -1.64 6.88 8.45
N ALA A 191 -0.53 7.55 8.20
CA ALA A 191 0.49 7.80 9.20
C ALA A 191 1.00 9.25 9.08
N PRO A 192 1.52 9.87 10.15
CA PRO A 192 2.20 11.16 10.03
C PRO A 192 3.34 11.08 9.00
N SER A 193 3.48 12.10 8.16
CA SER A 193 4.60 12.17 7.22
C SER A 193 5.89 12.46 7.99
N HIS A 194 6.89 11.60 7.82
CA HIS A 194 8.22 11.81 8.41
C HIS A 194 8.93 13.02 7.83
N PHE A 195 8.59 13.42 6.59
CA PHE A 195 9.20 14.56 5.93
C PHE A 195 8.51 15.88 6.26
N SER A 196 7.18 15.88 6.28
CA SER A 196 6.36 17.07 6.50
C SER A 196 5.46 16.80 7.69
N PRO A 197 5.87 17.15 8.93
CA PRO A 197 5.12 16.82 10.15
C PRO A 197 3.68 17.32 10.17
N ASP A 198 3.39 18.40 9.43
CA ASP A 198 2.04 18.97 9.29
C ASP A 198 1.15 18.20 8.29
N GLN A 199 1.70 17.20 7.61
CA GLN A 199 1.02 16.38 6.61
C GLN A 199 0.96 14.91 7.06
N HIS A 200 -0.02 14.19 6.53
CA HIS A 200 -0.13 12.76 6.68
C HIS A 200 0.29 12.06 5.39
N PHE A 201 0.98 10.94 5.53
CA PHE A 201 1.18 9.98 4.46
C PHE A 201 -0.03 9.07 4.34
N HIS A 202 -0.57 8.99 3.13
CA HIS A 202 -1.74 8.17 2.80
C HIS A 202 -1.35 7.11 1.77
N GLY A 203 -1.51 5.84 2.14
CA GLY A 203 -1.30 4.75 1.19
C GLY A 203 -2.36 4.81 0.09
N VAL A 204 -1.94 5.02 -1.15
CA VAL A 204 -2.85 5.25 -2.29
C VAL A 204 -3.91 4.16 -2.42
N GLY A 205 -3.51 2.88 -2.41
CA GLY A 205 -4.46 1.76 -2.55
C GLY A 205 -5.44 1.62 -1.38
N SER A 206 -4.94 1.62 -0.14
CA SER A 206 -5.77 1.40 1.04
C SER A 206 -6.71 2.57 1.33
N THR A 207 -6.26 3.81 1.11
CA THR A 207 -7.11 5.00 1.30
C THR A 207 -8.12 5.18 0.17
N TYR A 208 -7.74 4.82 -1.06
CA TYR A 208 -8.67 4.68 -2.18
C TYR A 208 -9.82 3.71 -1.84
N LEU A 209 -9.48 2.50 -1.38
CA LEU A 209 -10.50 1.53 -0.95
C LEU A 209 -11.33 2.04 0.23
N ALA A 210 -10.71 2.69 1.22
CA ALA A 210 -11.40 3.25 2.38
C ALA A 210 -12.38 4.40 2.05
N ALA A 211 -12.15 5.13 0.95
CA ALA A 211 -13.02 6.21 0.50
C ALA A 211 -14.24 5.73 -0.30
N ASN A 212 -14.16 4.55 -0.94
CA ASN A 212 -15.25 4.02 -1.76
C ASN A 212 -16.49 3.71 -0.92
N SER A 213 -17.63 4.27 -1.32
CA SER A 213 -18.91 4.06 -0.64
C SER A 213 -19.68 2.86 -1.23
N HIS A 214 -20.68 2.37 -0.50
CA HIS A 214 -21.58 1.32 -0.99
C HIS A 214 -22.24 1.74 -2.30
N GLY A 215 -22.16 0.89 -3.33
CA GLY A 215 -22.79 1.13 -4.64
C GLY A 215 -21.93 1.95 -5.63
N GLU A 216 -20.73 2.39 -5.24
CA GLU A 216 -19.83 3.06 -6.18
C GLU A 216 -19.07 2.05 -7.05
N PRO A 217 -18.94 2.32 -8.36
CA PRO A 217 -18.11 1.50 -9.24
C PRO A 217 -16.64 1.69 -8.85
N SER A 218 -15.98 0.60 -8.46
CA SER A 218 -14.54 0.63 -8.19
C SER A 218 -13.80 -0.11 -9.33
N PRO A 219 -12.69 0.42 -9.86
CA PRO A 219 -11.83 -0.28 -10.80
C PRO A 219 -11.10 -1.42 -10.07
N LEU A 220 -11.83 -2.52 -9.87
CA LEU A 220 -11.35 -3.76 -9.29
C LEU A 220 -10.69 -4.59 -10.40
N LEU A 221 -9.38 -4.49 -10.49
CA LEU A 221 -8.56 -5.28 -11.38
C LEU A 221 -8.53 -6.77 -10.96
N ARG A 222 -8.82 -7.69 -11.86
CA ARG A 222 -8.55 -9.11 -11.61
C ARG A 222 -7.04 -9.36 -11.51
N SER A 223 -6.54 -10.01 -10.43
CA SER A 223 -5.28 -10.77 -10.53
C SER A 223 -5.55 -12.10 -11.20
N GLN A 224 -4.62 -12.53 -12.05
CA GLN A 224 -4.57 -13.89 -12.54
C GLN A 224 -3.98 -14.81 -11.46
N TYR A 225 -4.73 -15.86 -11.17
CA TYR A 225 -4.37 -17.13 -10.54
C TYR A 225 -2.88 -17.37 -10.23
N GLN A 226 -2.56 -17.60 -8.95
CA GLN A 226 -1.32 -18.27 -8.52
C GLN A 226 -1.69 -19.55 -7.76
N SER A 227 -1.35 -20.71 -8.34
CA SER A 227 -1.77 -22.05 -7.94
C SER A 227 -1.23 -22.59 -6.61
N GLN A 228 -0.38 -21.85 -5.91
CA GLN A 228 0.44 -22.39 -4.82
C GLN A 228 -0.19 -22.26 -3.41
N LEU A 229 -1.35 -21.62 -3.27
CA LEU A 229 -1.96 -21.32 -1.95
C LEU A 229 -3.35 -21.96 -1.75
N SER A 230 -3.75 -22.90 -2.61
CA SER A 230 -5.04 -23.58 -2.46
C SER A 230 -5.04 -24.53 -1.25
N PRO A 231 -6.18 -24.66 -0.54
CA PRO A 231 -6.33 -25.66 0.52
C PRO A 231 -6.04 -27.08 -0.02
N PRO A 232 -5.46 -27.98 0.79
CA PRO A 232 -5.16 -29.34 0.36
C PRO A 232 -6.45 -30.06 -0.04
N THR A 233 -6.38 -30.76 -1.17
CA THR A 233 -7.46 -31.61 -1.68
C THR A 233 -7.77 -32.76 -0.72
N ARG A 234 -8.98 -33.34 -0.83
CA ARG A 234 -9.43 -34.40 0.07
C ARG A 234 -8.51 -35.64 0.04
N SER A 235 -7.91 -35.95 -1.10
CA SER A 235 -6.89 -37.01 -1.26
C SER A 235 -5.56 -36.64 -0.59
N GLN A 236 -5.13 -35.38 -0.64
CA GLN A 236 -3.92 -34.93 0.07
C GLN A 236 -4.10 -34.90 1.59
N ARG A 237 -5.35 -34.81 2.09
CA ARG A 237 -5.65 -34.85 3.53
C ARG A 237 -5.64 -36.26 4.12
N SER A 238 -5.80 -37.32 3.31
CA SER A 238 -5.78 -38.70 3.83
C SER A 238 -4.37 -39.23 4.12
N ASP A 239 -3.33 -38.58 3.59
CA ASP A 239 -1.95 -39.09 3.67
C ASP A 239 -1.18 -38.51 4.87
N ASN A 240 -1.70 -37.48 5.52
CA ASN A 240 -1.14 -36.94 6.77
C ASN A 240 -1.82 -37.58 7.99
N HIS A 241 -1.13 -38.56 8.57
CA HIS A 241 -1.34 -39.21 9.86
C HIS A 241 -2.51 -38.67 10.74
N GLY A 242 -3.58 -39.47 10.82
CA GLY A 242 -4.42 -39.60 12.02
C GLY A 242 -5.37 -38.46 12.42
N LEU A 243 -5.38 -37.31 11.73
CA LEU A 243 -6.24 -36.18 12.09
C LEU A 243 -7.53 -36.17 11.25
N ARG A 244 -8.67 -36.46 11.89
CA ARG A 244 -10.01 -36.37 11.27
C ARG A 244 -10.65 -35.01 11.53
N TRP A 245 -11.00 -34.32 10.44
CA TRP A 245 -11.75 -33.07 10.44
C TRP A 245 -13.25 -33.34 10.29
N ASN A 246 -14.10 -32.63 11.03
CA ASN A 246 -15.56 -32.72 10.86
C ASN A 246 -16.03 -31.97 9.59
N ARG A 247 -17.31 -32.11 9.21
CA ARG A 247 -17.89 -31.44 8.01
C ARG A 247 -17.85 -29.91 8.05
N LEU A 248 -17.54 -29.31 9.20
CA LEU A 248 -17.44 -27.87 9.42
C LEU A 248 -15.98 -27.38 9.47
N GLY A 249 -14.99 -28.26 9.23
CA GLY A 249 -13.58 -27.89 9.21
C GLY A 249 -12.96 -27.64 10.59
N THR A 250 -13.58 -28.12 11.68
CA THR A 250 -13.01 -28.09 13.03
C THR A 250 -12.27 -29.40 13.34
N LEU A 251 -11.13 -29.31 14.04
CA LEU A 251 -10.31 -30.46 14.47
C LEU A 251 -11.05 -31.19 15.61
N CYS A 252 -11.38 -32.48 15.44
CA CYS A 252 -11.94 -33.31 16.51
C CYS A 252 -10.84 -34.12 17.20
N GLU A 253 -10.95 -34.29 18.51
CA GLU A 253 -9.96 -34.83 19.46
C GLU A 253 -9.19 -36.10 19.02
N LEU A 254 -7.94 -36.17 19.47
CA LEU A 254 -7.03 -37.32 19.37
C LEU A 254 -7.46 -38.43 20.36
N SER A 255 -7.99 -39.54 19.84
CA SER A 255 -8.05 -40.78 20.62
C SER A 255 -6.70 -41.49 20.50
N SER A 256 -5.94 -41.57 21.59
CA SER A 256 -4.70 -42.33 21.64
C SER A 256 -5.01 -43.83 21.62
N LYS A 257 -4.79 -44.46 20.47
CA LYS A 257 -4.44 -45.87 20.43
C LYS A 257 -2.97 -45.96 20.04
N ASN A 258 -2.20 -46.56 20.95
CA ASN A 258 -0.78 -46.89 20.88
C ASN A 258 0.13 -45.84 21.52
N GLY A 259 0.59 -46.16 22.74
CA GLY A 259 1.51 -45.35 23.53
C GLY A 259 2.86 -45.17 22.86
N LEU A 260 3.02 -44.03 22.21
CA LEU A 260 4.31 -43.46 21.83
C LEU A 260 4.45 -42.12 22.58
N PRO A 261 5.63 -41.78 23.12
CA PRO A 261 5.81 -40.55 23.89
C PRO A 261 5.67 -39.32 22.98
N LEU A 262 5.01 -38.30 23.49
CA LEU A 262 4.86 -37.00 22.82
C LEU A 262 6.23 -36.33 22.67
N PRO A 263 6.56 -35.69 21.52
CA PRO A 263 7.75 -34.88 21.40
C PRO A 263 7.63 -33.62 22.26
N ASN A 264 8.69 -33.31 22.99
CA ASN A 264 8.83 -32.14 23.85
C ASN A 264 8.52 -30.81 23.13
N GLU A 265 7.98 -29.88 23.92
CA GLU A 265 7.77 -28.47 23.61
C GLU A 265 9.00 -27.84 22.93
N ALA A 266 8.94 -27.64 21.61
CA ALA A 266 9.73 -26.62 20.93
C ALA A 266 8.92 -25.31 20.97
N GLN A 267 9.18 -24.53 22.02
CA GLN A 267 8.55 -23.24 22.27
C GLN A 267 8.87 -22.22 21.16
N SER A 268 7.80 -21.72 20.55
CA SER A 268 7.55 -20.32 20.19
C SER A 268 8.75 -19.42 19.90
N ASN A 269 9.00 -19.14 18.62
CA ASN A 269 9.77 -17.95 18.25
C ASN A 269 9.42 -17.42 16.84
N ILE A 270 8.14 -17.06 16.63
CA ILE A 270 7.74 -16.21 15.49
C ILE A 270 6.57 -15.33 15.94
N PHE A 271 6.81 -14.33 16.79
CA PHE A 271 5.97 -13.13 16.90
C PHE A 271 6.85 -12.00 17.45
N GLY A 272 7.26 -11.10 16.56
CA GLY A 272 7.98 -9.87 16.91
C GLY A 272 7.08 -8.96 17.73
N LYS A 273 7.50 -8.69 18.97
CA LYS A 273 6.79 -7.88 19.95
C LYS A 273 6.84 -6.40 19.60
N SER A 274 5.66 -5.78 19.67
CA SER A 274 5.46 -4.35 19.90
C SER A 274 6.13 -3.93 21.21
N VAL A 275 6.85 -2.81 21.19
CA VAL A 275 7.51 -2.22 22.35
C VAL A 275 6.60 -1.14 22.91
N ALA A 276 6.09 -1.34 24.12
CA ALA A 276 5.58 -0.28 24.98
C ALA A 276 6.12 -0.47 26.40
N SER A 277 6.67 0.63 26.91
CA SER A 277 7.34 0.87 28.18
C SER A 277 6.52 0.53 29.44
N THR A 278 7.20 0.23 30.55
CA THR A 278 7.16 1.02 31.82
C THR A 278 8.03 0.40 32.93
N LEU A 279 8.86 1.27 33.53
CA LEU A 279 9.47 1.35 34.87
C LEU A 279 9.33 0.14 35.84
N VAL A 280 10.44 -0.20 36.52
CA VAL A 280 10.69 0.08 37.97
C VAL A 280 12.00 -0.59 38.43
N GLY A 281 12.89 0.21 39.03
CA GLY A 281 13.62 -0.08 40.27
C GLY A 281 14.64 -1.22 40.32
N GLY A 282 15.93 -0.87 40.50
CA GLY A 282 16.94 -1.86 40.92
C GLY A 282 18.34 -1.30 41.06
N THR A 283 18.64 -0.78 42.24
CA THR A 283 19.93 -0.30 42.75
C THR A 283 21.13 -1.23 42.47
N ARG A 284 22.31 -0.66 42.18
CA ARG A 284 23.56 -0.87 42.97
C ARG A 284 24.77 -0.07 42.46
N LYS A 285 25.22 0.82 43.37
CA LYS A 285 26.59 1.18 43.80
C LYS A 285 27.66 1.55 42.76
N LEU A 286 27.92 2.86 42.76
CA LEU A 286 29.18 3.53 42.41
C LEU A 286 30.28 3.21 43.44
N THR A 287 31.52 3.07 42.95
CA THR A 287 32.74 3.36 43.72
C THR A 287 33.63 4.25 42.86
N THR A 288 33.84 5.47 43.32
CA THR A 288 34.77 6.48 42.78
C THR A 288 36.17 6.23 43.33
N SER A 289 37.22 6.53 42.56
CA SER A 289 38.42 7.20 43.08
C SER A 289 39.24 7.81 41.93
N ILE A 290 39.28 9.15 41.96
CA ILE A 290 40.29 10.13 41.51
C ILE A 290 40.80 10.03 40.07
#